data_AF-A0A959PUA0-F1
#
_entry.id   AF-A0A959PUA0-F1
#
_cell.length_a   1.000
_cell.length_b   1.000
_cell.length_c   1.000
_cell.angle_alpha   90.00
_cell.angle_beta   90.00
_cell.angle_gamma   90.00
#
_symmetry.space_group_name_H-M   'P 1'
#
loop_
_entity.id
_entity.type
_entity.pdbx_description
1 polymer ?
#
loop_
_entity_poly.entity_id
_entity_poly.type
_entity_poly.pdbx_seq_one_letter_code
_entity_poly.pdbx_strand_id
1 'polypeptide(L)'
;MISIISIACWIIGGVFSFFLVFPFLTILISRLVKEEKPEIPGEHSFDFGCIITAYKNVEITAPLVASLLHQRYSNFHIYLVADHCNGQSFEIEDDQLTLLIPEQPLNLKAKSIIHGMENYVRPHDYTVIFDADNLAHPDFLATLNAYTNKGHQAIQGQRTAKNLDSNYAAMDALGEFYKNYIERYITYLLGSSAVISGSGMAVET
;
A
#
# COMPACT_ATOMS: atom_id res chain seq x y z
N MET A 1 6.95 -54.10 -4.75
CA MET A 1 7.82 -53.13 -5.43
C MET A 1 6.97 -51.91 -5.72
N ILE A 2 7.23 -50.77 -5.06
CA ILE A 2 6.45 -49.55 -5.29
C ILE A 2 6.77 -49.08 -6.72
N SER A 3 5.75 -48.90 -7.56
CA SER A 3 5.97 -48.48 -8.95
C SER A 3 6.43 -47.03 -8.99
N ILE A 4 7.23 -46.66 -9.99
CA ILE A 4 7.66 -45.28 -10.22
C ILE A 4 6.44 -44.33 -10.28
N ILE A 5 5.34 -44.79 -10.88
CA ILE A 5 4.07 -44.07 -10.96
C ILE A 5 3.52 -43.77 -9.57
N SER A 6 3.49 -44.77 -8.67
CA SER A 6 2.99 -44.56 -7.31
C SER A 6 3.86 -43.58 -6.50
N ILE A 7 5.19 -43.61 -6.68
CA ILE A 7 6.08 -42.62 -6.04
C ILE A 7 5.76 -41.21 -6.54
N ALA A 8 5.60 -41.04 -7.86
CA ALA A 8 5.23 -39.75 -8.44
C ALA A 8 3.89 -39.23 -7.91
N CYS A 9 2.88 -40.11 -7.79
CA CYS A 9 1.59 -39.75 -7.20
C CYS A 9 1.71 -39.28 -5.74
N TRP A 10 2.52 -39.94 -4.92
CA TRP A 10 2.75 -39.52 -3.53
C TRP A 10 3.44 -38.16 -3.44
N ILE A 11 4.42 -37.89 -4.29
CA ILE A 11 5.11 -36.60 -4.33
C ILE A 11 4.14 -35.49 -4.72
N ILE A 12 3.40 -35.67 -5.82
CA ILE A 12 2.42 -34.69 -6.30
C ILE A 12 1.33 -34.46 -5.26
N GLY A 13 0.78 -35.53 -4.68
CA GLY A 13 -0.22 -35.46 -3.62
C GLY A 13 0.30 -34.75 -2.37
N GLY A 14 1.56 -34.99 -1.99
CA GLY A 14 2.23 -34.31 -0.90
C GLY A 14 2.36 -32.80 -1.13
N VAL A 15 2.72 -32.39 -2.35
CA VAL A 15 2.80 -30.98 -2.74
C VAL A 15 1.44 -30.29 -2.64
N PHE A 16 0.38 -30.89 -3.21
CA PHE A 16 -0.97 -30.34 -3.09
C PHE A 16 -1.46 -30.28 -1.64
N SER A 17 -1.20 -31.33 -0.86
CA SER A 17 -1.57 -31.39 0.55
C SER A 17 -0.85 -30.32 1.36
N PHE A 18 0.43 -30.06 1.08
CA PHE A 18 1.19 -28.98 1.70
C PHE A 18 0.53 -27.62 1.44
N PHE A 19 0.25 -27.27 0.19
CA PHE A 19 -0.37 -25.98 -0.14
C PHE A 19 -1.81 -25.83 0.40
N LEU A 20 -2.52 -26.94 0.59
CA LEU A 20 -3.86 -26.94 1.20
C LEU A 20 -3.80 -26.74 2.73
N VAL A 21 -2.87 -27.43 3.41
CA VAL A 21 -2.78 -27.45 4.88
C VAL A 21 -1.98 -26.29 5.43
N PHE A 22 -0.96 -25.83 4.72
CA PHE A 22 -0.02 -24.80 5.19
C PHE A 22 -0.72 -23.49 5.60
N PRO A 23 -1.63 -22.88 4.80
CA PRO A 23 -2.33 -21.66 5.21
C PRO A 23 -3.19 -21.84 6.47
N PHE A 24 -3.78 -23.03 6.66
CA PHE A 24 -4.54 -23.32 7.87
C PHE A 24 -3.64 -23.40 9.11
N LEU A 25 -2.49 -24.04 8.98
CA LEU A 25 -1.50 -24.11 10.06
C LEU A 25 -0.94 -22.73 10.42
N THR A 26 -0.65 -21.86 9.45
CA THR A 26 -0.15 -20.51 9.74
C THR A 26 -1.19 -19.68 10.51
N ILE A 27 -2.48 -19.76 10.14
CA ILE A 27 -3.56 -19.14 10.91
C ILE A 27 -3.57 -19.65 12.35
N LEU A 28 -3.52 -20.97 12.57
CA LEU A 28 -3.54 -21.55 13.93
C LEU A 28 -2.34 -21.08 14.77
N ILE A 29 -1.13 -21.13 14.20
CA ILE A 29 0.10 -20.70 14.88
C ILE A 29 0.05 -19.21 15.20
N SER A 30 -0.46 -18.38 14.27
CA SER A 30 -0.58 -16.93 14.48
C SER A 30 -1.42 -16.54 15.70
N ARG A 31 -2.34 -17.41 16.15
CA ARG A 31 -3.16 -17.15 17.35
C ARG A 31 -2.36 -17.21 18.64
N LEU A 32 -1.16 -17.79 18.60
CA LEU A 32 -0.24 -17.86 19.74
C LEU A 32 0.68 -16.64 19.82
N VAL A 33 0.71 -15.81 18.79
CA VAL A 33 1.57 -14.63 18.69
C VAL A 33 0.72 -13.37 18.84
N LYS A 34 1.23 -12.37 19.55
CA LYS A 34 0.62 -11.04 19.66
C LYS A 34 1.46 -10.05 18.89
N GLU A 35 0.79 -9.16 18.17
CA GLU A 35 1.45 -8.04 17.51
C GLU A 35 1.96 -7.06 18.57
N GLU A 36 3.25 -6.69 18.47
CA GLU A 36 3.79 -5.56 19.20
C GLU A 36 3.57 -4.29 18.37
N LYS A 37 2.52 -3.53 18.72
CA LYS A 37 2.22 -2.28 18.02
C LYS A 37 3.21 -1.20 18.44
N PRO A 38 3.80 -0.45 17.49
CA PRO A 38 4.67 0.66 17.82
C PRO A 38 3.89 1.80 18.49
N GLU A 39 4.57 2.57 19.34
CA GLU A 39 4.00 3.76 19.95
C GLU A 39 3.90 4.90 18.92
N ILE A 40 2.88 5.75 19.10
CA ILE A 40 2.64 6.93 18.26
C ILE A 40 2.64 8.17 19.18
N PRO A 41 3.44 9.21 18.90
CA PRO A 41 4.37 9.34 17.77
C PRO A 41 5.65 8.52 17.97
N GLY A 42 6.29 8.11 16.85
CA GLY A 42 7.64 7.54 16.86
C GLY A 42 8.70 8.58 17.26
N GLU A 43 9.90 8.10 17.64
CA GLU A 43 11.00 8.94 18.13
C GLU A 43 11.55 9.89 17.05
N HIS A 44 11.80 9.36 15.86
CA HIS A 44 12.22 10.13 14.69
C HIS A 44 11.03 10.51 13.83
N SER A 45 11.09 11.69 13.21
CA SER A 45 10.10 12.19 12.27
C SER A 45 10.64 12.05 10.84
N PHE A 46 10.49 10.87 10.23
CA PHE A 46 10.92 10.62 8.85
C PHE A 46 10.14 11.46 7.82
N ASP A 47 10.78 11.91 6.76
CA ASP A 47 10.13 12.71 5.71
C ASP A 47 9.52 11.82 4.62
N PHE A 48 8.22 12.01 4.31
CA PHE A 48 7.49 11.20 3.35
C PHE A 48 7.20 11.94 2.03
N GLY A 49 7.64 11.39 0.91
CA GLY A 49 7.19 11.78 -0.43
C GLY A 49 5.93 11.00 -0.84
N CYS A 50 4.77 11.63 -0.77
CA CYS A 50 3.48 11.02 -1.08
C CYS A 50 3.12 11.19 -2.56
N ILE A 51 3.36 10.16 -3.37
CA ILE A 51 3.05 10.17 -4.81
C ILE A 51 1.63 9.65 -5.05
N ILE A 52 0.82 10.48 -5.71
CA ILE A 52 -0.50 10.12 -6.22
C ILE A 52 -0.40 9.99 -7.73
N THR A 53 -0.77 8.83 -8.28
CA THR A 53 -0.81 8.64 -9.74
C THR A 53 -2.23 8.75 -10.26
N ALA A 54 -2.50 9.75 -11.09
CA ALA A 54 -3.77 9.93 -11.79
C ALA A 54 -3.58 9.72 -13.30
N TYR A 55 -4.49 9.01 -13.95
CA TYR A 55 -4.48 8.79 -15.40
C TYR A 55 -5.80 9.23 -16.01
N LYS A 56 -5.74 10.18 -16.96
CA LYS A 56 -6.89 10.75 -17.69
C LYS A 56 -7.99 11.40 -16.85
N ASN A 57 -7.91 11.37 -15.53
CA ASN A 57 -8.89 11.97 -14.62
C ASN A 57 -8.15 12.45 -13.37
N VAL A 58 -7.86 13.75 -13.30
CA VAL A 58 -7.19 14.36 -12.14
C VAL A 58 -8.18 14.69 -11.02
N GLU A 59 -9.43 15.00 -11.37
CA GLU A 59 -10.48 15.41 -10.42
C GLU A 59 -10.77 14.34 -9.36
N ILE A 60 -10.70 13.05 -9.74
CA ILE A 60 -10.90 11.93 -8.81
C ILE A 60 -9.94 11.93 -7.62
N THR A 61 -8.80 12.63 -7.71
CA THR A 61 -7.78 12.72 -6.65
C THR A 61 -8.10 13.73 -5.57
N ALA A 62 -9.03 14.66 -5.81
CA ALA A 62 -9.33 15.74 -4.86
C ALA A 62 -9.64 15.23 -3.44
N PRO A 63 -10.44 14.15 -3.25
CA PRO A 63 -10.68 13.60 -1.90
C PRO A 63 -9.42 13.03 -1.24
N LEU A 64 -8.54 12.39 -2.00
CA LEU A 64 -7.28 11.86 -1.49
C LEU A 64 -6.35 13.00 -1.06
N VAL A 65 -6.14 13.98 -1.94
CA VAL A 65 -5.33 15.17 -1.64
C VAL A 65 -5.85 15.86 -0.38
N ALA A 66 -7.15 16.10 -0.30
CA ALA A 66 -7.77 16.67 0.90
C ALA A 66 -7.49 15.80 2.15
N SER A 67 -7.63 14.48 2.06
CA SER A 67 -7.37 13.57 3.20
C SER A 67 -5.90 13.52 3.63
N LEU A 68 -4.96 13.74 2.70
CA LEU A 68 -3.53 13.84 3.00
C LEU A 68 -3.19 15.19 3.64
N LEU A 69 -3.78 16.29 3.18
CA LEU A 69 -3.61 17.61 3.82
C LEU A 69 -4.19 17.65 5.25
N HIS A 70 -5.12 16.76 5.59
CA HIS A 70 -5.68 16.61 6.95
C HIS A 70 -4.97 15.54 7.82
N GLN A 71 -3.79 15.07 7.42
CA GLN A 71 -3.00 14.16 8.27
C GLN A 71 -2.58 14.84 9.58
N ARG A 72 -2.51 14.08 10.66
CA ARG A 72 -1.92 14.57 11.93
C ARG A 72 -0.40 14.64 11.91
N TYR A 73 0.22 13.93 10.97
CA TYR A 73 1.66 13.95 10.74
C TYR A 73 2.01 15.08 9.77
N SER A 74 3.09 15.82 10.00
CA SER A 74 3.43 17.03 9.25
C SER A 74 4.66 16.94 8.35
N ASN A 75 5.51 15.91 8.52
CA ASN A 75 6.76 15.81 7.75
C ASN A 75 6.54 15.03 6.44
N PHE A 76 5.81 15.63 5.50
CA PHE A 76 5.52 15.01 4.22
C PHE A 76 5.33 16.04 3.10
N HIS A 77 5.34 15.59 1.86
CA HIS A 77 5.00 16.38 0.68
C HIS A 77 4.17 15.54 -0.28
N ILE A 78 3.19 16.14 -0.94
CA ILE A 78 2.31 15.47 -1.89
C ILE A 78 2.78 15.79 -3.32
N TYR A 79 2.95 14.75 -4.13
CA TYR A 79 3.24 14.85 -5.56
C TYR A 79 2.09 14.21 -6.34
N LEU A 80 1.25 15.05 -6.94
CA LEU A 80 0.16 14.59 -7.79
C LEU A 80 0.65 14.52 -9.23
N VAL A 81 0.89 13.31 -9.73
CA VAL A 81 1.27 13.07 -11.13
C VAL A 81 0.02 12.86 -11.96
N ALA A 82 -0.35 13.88 -12.73
CA ALA A 82 -1.53 13.92 -13.58
C ALA A 82 -1.20 13.47 -15.02
N ASP A 83 -0.98 12.17 -15.20
CA ASP A 83 -0.63 11.58 -16.49
C ASP A 83 -1.80 11.66 -17.48
N HIS A 84 -1.55 12.25 -18.65
CA HIS A 84 -2.53 12.39 -19.72
C HIS A 84 -3.83 13.13 -19.29
N CYS A 85 -3.71 14.10 -18.38
CA CYS A 85 -4.84 14.91 -17.87
C CYS A 85 -4.90 16.33 -18.48
N ASN A 86 -4.30 16.53 -19.66
CA ASN A 86 -4.20 17.84 -20.32
C ASN A 86 -5.57 18.52 -20.50
N GLY A 87 -5.65 19.79 -20.11
CA GLY A 87 -6.87 20.60 -20.21
C GLY A 87 -7.88 20.39 -19.08
N GLN A 88 -7.58 19.54 -18.09
CA GLN A 88 -8.35 19.46 -16.84
C GLN A 88 -7.77 20.42 -15.81
N SER A 89 -8.63 21.12 -15.08
CA SER A 89 -8.24 21.95 -13.95
C SER A 89 -8.24 21.12 -12.67
N PHE A 90 -7.27 21.39 -11.79
CA PHE A 90 -7.24 20.86 -10.43
C PHE A 90 -7.17 22.06 -9.48
N GLU A 91 -8.16 22.21 -8.62
CA GLU A 91 -8.41 23.48 -7.91
C GLU A 91 -7.76 23.57 -6.52
N ILE A 92 -7.23 22.47 -5.98
CA ILE A 92 -6.60 22.49 -4.66
C ILE A 92 -5.17 23.02 -4.79
N GLU A 93 -4.91 24.15 -4.13
CA GLU A 93 -3.59 24.76 -3.98
C GLU A 93 -3.17 24.68 -2.50
N ASP A 94 -1.97 24.16 -2.23
CA ASP A 94 -1.38 24.06 -0.88
C ASP A 94 0.14 24.01 -1.00
N ASP A 95 0.87 24.59 -0.03
CA ASP A 95 2.34 24.61 -0.02
C ASP A 95 2.96 23.19 0.05
N GLN A 96 2.21 22.21 0.57
CA GLN A 96 2.63 20.81 0.65
C GLN A 96 2.22 19.99 -0.59
N LEU A 97 1.68 20.62 -1.63
CA LEU A 97 1.23 19.95 -2.84
C LEU A 97 1.98 20.44 -4.08
N THR A 98 2.54 19.51 -4.84
CA THR A 98 3.10 19.76 -6.17
C THR A 98 2.33 18.98 -7.21
N LEU A 99 1.69 19.69 -8.13
CA LEU A 99 1.04 19.13 -9.31
C LEU A 99 2.08 18.95 -10.43
N LEU A 100 2.25 17.72 -10.90
CA LEU A 100 3.15 17.35 -11.99
C LEU A 100 2.33 16.90 -13.19
N ILE A 101 2.43 17.63 -14.29
CA ILE A 101 1.76 17.30 -15.56
C ILE A 101 2.85 16.94 -16.57
N PRO A 102 3.09 15.65 -16.86
CA PRO A 102 4.07 15.24 -17.85
C PRO A 102 3.74 15.81 -19.24
N GLU A 103 4.72 16.39 -19.93
CA GLU A 103 4.54 16.92 -21.29
C GLU A 103 4.09 15.83 -22.28
N GLN A 104 4.60 14.61 -22.10
CA GLN A 104 4.26 13.44 -22.90
C GLN A 104 3.57 12.38 -22.02
N PRO A 105 2.49 11.74 -22.50
CA PRO A 105 1.81 10.69 -21.75
C PRO A 105 2.73 9.53 -21.38
N LEU A 106 2.82 9.24 -20.08
CA LEU A 106 3.65 8.17 -19.55
C LEU A 106 3.00 6.80 -19.77
N ASN A 107 1.67 6.74 -19.71
CA ASN A 107 0.78 5.59 -19.95
C ASN A 107 1.11 4.34 -19.10
N LEU A 108 1.84 4.51 -18.00
CA LEU A 108 2.19 3.44 -17.08
C LEU A 108 2.33 4.00 -15.67
N LYS A 109 1.70 3.32 -14.71
CA LYS A 109 1.78 3.69 -13.28
C LYS A 109 3.23 3.77 -12.80
N ALA A 110 4.05 2.77 -13.12
CA ALA A 110 5.46 2.75 -12.72
C ALA A 110 6.24 3.96 -13.25
N LYS A 111 5.99 4.39 -14.49
CA LYS A 111 6.60 5.60 -15.05
C LYS A 111 6.12 6.86 -14.35
N SER A 112 4.84 6.91 -13.96
CA SER A 112 4.29 8.03 -13.19
C SER A 112 4.93 8.13 -11.80
N ILE A 113 5.16 6.99 -11.14
CA ILE A 113 5.88 6.95 -9.86
C ILE A 113 7.32 7.46 -10.04
N ILE A 114 8.05 6.93 -11.02
CA ILE A 114 9.43 7.36 -11.32
C ILE A 114 9.47 8.86 -11.60
N HIS A 115 8.55 9.37 -12.43
CA HIS A 115 8.45 10.79 -12.74
C HIS A 115 8.19 11.64 -11.48
N GLY A 116 7.36 11.17 -10.56
CA GLY A 116 7.16 11.81 -9.26
C GLY A 116 8.45 11.89 -8.45
N MET A 117 9.18 10.77 -8.34
CA MET A 117 10.46 10.68 -7.61
C MET A 117 11.55 11.58 -8.22
N GLU A 118 11.62 11.66 -9.56
CA GLU A 118 12.59 12.51 -10.27
C GLU A 118 12.32 14.01 -10.09
N ASN A 119 11.11 14.39 -9.66
CA ASN A 119 10.67 15.78 -9.49
C ASN A 119 10.39 16.12 -8.02
N TYR A 120 11.02 15.41 -7.09
CA TYR A 120 10.97 15.76 -5.68
C TYR A 120 11.49 17.18 -5.42
N VAL A 121 10.71 17.99 -4.69
CA VAL A 121 11.09 19.36 -4.31
C VAL A 121 12.11 19.38 -3.17
N ARG A 122 12.26 18.24 -2.47
CA ARG A 122 13.28 17.99 -1.44
C ARG A 122 13.55 16.48 -1.31
N PRO A 123 14.69 16.05 -0.76
CA PRO A 123 14.93 14.64 -0.44
C PRO A 123 13.89 14.12 0.56
N HIS A 124 13.43 12.90 0.35
CA HIS A 124 12.51 12.18 1.25
C HIS A 124 13.18 10.90 1.75
N ASP A 125 12.89 10.50 3.00
CA ASP A 125 13.37 9.24 3.56
C ASP A 125 12.56 8.06 3.01
N TYR A 126 11.26 8.26 2.80
CA TYR A 126 10.33 7.23 2.33
C TYR A 126 9.41 7.76 1.23
N THR A 127 9.16 6.94 0.23
CA THR A 127 8.18 7.18 -0.83
C THR A 127 6.91 6.42 -0.54
N VAL A 128 5.77 7.12 -0.50
CA VAL A 128 4.44 6.55 -0.26
C VAL A 128 3.62 6.64 -1.52
N ILE A 129 3.06 5.52 -2.00
CA ILE A 129 2.37 5.45 -3.29
C ILE A 129 0.87 5.26 -3.09
N PHE A 130 0.08 6.11 -3.71
CA PHE A 130 -1.39 6.07 -3.66
C PHE A 130 -2.02 5.94 -5.05
N ASP A 131 -3.17 5.25 -5.11
CA ASP A 131 -4.05 5.32 -6.27
C ASP A 131 -4.92 6.58 -6.21
N ALA A 132 -5.34 7.06 -7.38
CA ALA A 132 -6.09 8.30 -7.53
C ALA A 132 -7.39 8.37 -6.71
N ASP A 133 -8.07 7.24 -6.50
CA ASP A 133 -9.39 7.17 -5.88
C ASP A 133 -9.38 6.82 -4.38
N ASN A 134 -8.19 6.73 -3.78
CA ASN A 134 -8.01 6.39 -2.37
C ASN A 134 -8.52 7.49 -1.42
N LEU A 135 -8.52 7.16 -0.13
CA LEU A 135 -8.65 8.09 0.98
C LEU A 135 -7.64 7.65 2.05
N ALA A 136 -6.92 8.60 2.63
CA ALA A 136 -6.00 8.34 3.72
C ALA A 136 -6.70 8.57 5.06
N HIS A 137 -6.59 7.62 5.99
CA HIS A 137 -7.03 7.82 7.38
C HIS A 137 -6.18 8.93 8.02
N PRO A 138 -6.70 9.83 8.88
CA PRO A 138 -5.95 10.97 9.43
C PRO A 138 -4.65 10.61 10.18
N ASP A 139 -4.56 9.39 10.69
CA ASP A 139 -3.40 8.84 11.39
C ASP A 139 -2.50 7.97 10.50
N PHE A 140 -2.76 7.89 9.20
CA PHE A 140 -2.06 6.98 8.29
C PHE A 140 -0.55 7.22 8.28
N LEU A 141 -0.11 8.46 8.01
CA LEU A 141 1.31 8.79 7.97
C LEU A 141 1.99 8.71 9.35
N ALA A 142 1.26 9.05 10.43
CA ALA A 142 1.77 8.90 11.79
C ALA A 142 1.99 7.42 12.16
N THR A 143 1.09 6.55 11.69
CA THR A 143 1.22 5.10 11.85
C THR A 143 2.39 4.57 11.02
N LEU A 144 2.55 5.01 9.76
CA LEU A 144 3.72 4.65 8.96
C LEU A 144 5.01 5.04 9.67
N ASN A 145 5.10 6.27 10.17
CA ASN A 145 6.27 6.75 10.91
C ASN A 145 6.60 5.87 12.13
N ALA A 146 5.58 5.39 12.84
CA ALA A 146 5.80 4.49 13.99
C ALA A 146 6.42 3.16 13.58
N TYR A 147 6.02 2.60 12.43
CA TYR A 147 6.62 1.37 11.88
C TYR A 147 8.00 1.64 11.25
N THR A 148 8.26 2.79 10.62
CA THR A 148 9.61 3.13 10.13
C THR A 148 10.61 3.26 11.28
N ASN A 149 10.18 3.81 12.42
CA ASN A 149 10.98 3.87 13.65
C ASN A 149 11.32 2.47 14.23
N LYS A 150 10.58 1.43 13.87
CA LYS A 150 10.93 0.03 14.17
C LYS A 150 11.93 -0.59 13.17
N GLY A 151 12.42 0.19 12.21
CA GLY A 151 13.39 -0.23 11.20
C GLY A 151 12.79 -0.89 9.96
N HIS A 152 11.49 -0.72 9.70
CA HIS A 152 10.83 -1.30 8.53
C HIS A 152 11.09 -0.48 7.27
N GLN A 153 11.82 -1.07 6.31
CA GLN A 153 12.16 -0.44 5.03
C GLN A 153 11.00 -0.42 4.02
N ALA A 154 10.03 -1.31 4.19
CA ALA A 154 8.84 -1.39 3.34
C ALA A 154 7.63 -1.72 4.21
N ILE A 155 6.59 -0.91 4.10
CA ILE A 155 5.39 -0.98 4.93
C ILE A 155 4.16 -0.95 4.02
N GLN A 156 3.31 -1.95 4.14
CA GLN A 156 2.01 -1.98 3.45
C GLN A 156 0.91 -1.50 4.39
N GLY A 157 0.27 -0.40 4.04
CA GLY A 157 -0.97 0.05 4.68
C GLY A 157 -2.12 -0.93 4.47
N GLN A 158 -3.05 -0.98 5.41
CA GLN A 158 -4.27 -1.76 5.24
C GLN A 158 -5.24 -1.02 4.32
N ARG A 159 -5.57 -1.63 3.18
CA ARG A 159 -6.66 -1.16 2.33
C ARG A 159 -7.99 -1.56 2.97
N THR A 160 -8.89 -0.58 3.12
CA THR A 160 -10.25 -0.78 3.57
C THR A 160 -11.22 -0.30 2.50
N ALA A 161 -12.37 -0.94 2.39
CA ALA A 161 -13.36 -0.56 1.40
C ALA A 161 -13.87 0.86 1.64
N LYS A 162 -13.85 1.66 0.58
CA LYS A 162 -14.43 3.01 0.55
C LYS A 162 -15.96 2.97 0.54
N ASN A 163 -16.53 2.00 -0.17
CA ASN A 163 -17.97 1.82 -0.32
C ASN A 163 -18.37 0.38 0.02
N LEU A 164 -19.56 0.20 0.59
CA LEU A 164 -20.21 -1.09 0.88
C LEU A 164 -21.68 -1.08 0.43
N ASP A 165 -21.99 -0.19 -0.51
CA ASP A 165 -23.32 0.18 -0.99
C ASP A 165 -23.96 -0.86 -1.93
N SER A 166 -23.18 -1.84 -2.40
CA SER A 166 -23.66 -2.95 -3.21
C SER A 166 -23.09 -4.29 -2.74
N ASN A 167 -23.76 -5.38 -3.10
CA ASN A 167 -23.26 -6.74 -2.84
C ASN A 167 -21.88 -6.95 -3.46
N TYR A 168 -21.61 -6.40 -4.65
CA TYR A 168 -20.31 -6.49 -5.30
C TYR A 168 -19.23 -5.72 -4.53
N ALA A 169 -19.52 -4.50 -4.08
CA ALA A 169 -18.60 -3.72 -3.25
C ALA A 169 -18.30 -4.42 -1.91
N ALA A 170 -19.32 -5.00 -1.28
CA ALA A 170 -19.16 -5.77 -0.04
C ALA A 170 -18.34 -7.05 -0.25
N MET A 171 -18.51 -7.74 -1.38
CA MET A 171 -17.72 -8.93 -1.72
C MET A 171 -16.26 -8.57 -2.04
N ASP A 172 -16.01 -7.46 -2.72
CA ASP A 172 -14.65 -6.95 -2.94
C ASP A 172 -13.95 -6.60 -1.62
N ALA A 173 -14.68 -5.92 -0.72
CA ALA A 173 -14.21 -5.60 0.63
C ALA A 173 -13.83 -6.86 1.43
N LEU A 174 -14.67 -7.89 1.38
CA LEU A 174 -14.39 -9.18 2.02
C LEU A 174 -13.12 -9.83 1.43
N GLY A 175 -12.95 -9.75 0.11
CA GLY A 175 -11.76 -10.24 -0.58
C GLY A 175 -10.48 -9.53 -0.14
N GLU A 176 -10.50 -8.20 -0.02
CA GLU A 176 -9.34 -7.43 0.46
C GLU A 176 -9.05 -7.73 1.94
N PHE A 177 -10.08 -7.84 2.79
CA PHE A 177 -9.89 -8.25 4.18
C PHE A 177 -9.24 -9.64 4.28
N TYR A 178 -9.73 -10.61 3.50
CA TYR A 178 -9.15 -11.95 3.46
C TYR A 178 -7.68 -11.94 3.02
N LYS A 179 -7.35 -11.22 1.94
CA LYS A 179 -5.97 -11.10 1.46
C LYS A 179 -5.06 -10.39 2.46
N ASN A 180 -5.53 -9.29 3.04
CA ASN A 180 -4.79 -8.60 4.10
C ASN A 180 -4.52 -9.54 5.28
N TYR A 181 -5.52 -10.31 5.71
CA TYR A 181 -5.35 -11.20 6.85
C TYR A 181 -4.36 -12.34 6.58
N ILE A 182 -4.52 -13.06 5.46
CA ILE A 182 -3.75 -14.27 5.16
C ILE A 182 -2.35 -13.96 4.61
N GLU A 183 -2.22 -13.00 3.71
CA GLU A 183 -0.98 -12.75 2.95
C GLU A 183 -0.11 -11.64 3.54
N ARG A 184 -0.66 -10.82 4.45
CA ARG A 184 0.03 -9.64 4.99
C ARG A 184 0.15 -9.69 6.50
N TYR A 185 -0.98 -9.68 7.21
CA TYR A 185 -0.99 -9.58 8.66
C TYR A 185 -0.46 -10.84 9.34
N ILE A 186 -0.95 -12.03 8.97
CA ILE A 186 -0.47 -13.29 9.56
C ILE A 186 1.01 -13.54 9.23
N THR A 187 1.42 -13.28 7.98
CA THR A 187 2.81 -13.47 7.56
C THR A 187 3.75 -12.52 8.32
N TYR A 188 3.39 -11.24 8.44
CA TYR A 188 4.08 -10.26 9.28
C TYR A 188 4.16 -10.70 10.75
N LEU A 189 3.03 -11.08 11.32
CA LEU A 189 2.93 -11.50 12.72
C LEU A 189 3.81 -12.71 13.04
N LEU A 190 4.00 -13.61 12.07
CA LEU A 190 4.88 -14.78 12.17
C LEU A 190 6.35 -14.48 11.83
N GLY A 191 6.73 -13.22 11.66
CA GLY A 191 8.10 -12.78 11.39
C GLY A 191 8.53 -12.88 9.93
N SER A 192 7.59 -13.05 8.99
CA SER A 192 7.84 -13.01 7.55
C SER A 192 7.48 -11.64 6.96
N SER A 193 7.78 -11.43 5.68
CA SER A 193 7.42 -10.19 4.99
C SER A 193 5.94 -10.17 4.61
N ALA A 194 5.30 -9.01 4.74
CA ALA A 194 3.96 -8.77 4.21
C ALA A 194 4.01 -8.58 2.69
N VAL A 195 3.00 -9.09 1.98
CA VAL A 195 2.84 -8.83 0.54
C VAL A 195 2.45 -7.37 0.32
N ILE A 196 3.25 -6.67 -0.49
CA ILE A 196 2.95 -5.32 -0.95
C ILE A 196 1.75 -5.34 -1.91
N SER A 197 0.90 -4.33 -1.80
CA SER A 197 -0.26 -4.08 -2.66
C SER A 197 -0.03 -2.82 -3.48
N GLY A 198 -0.78 -2.66 -4.57
CA GLY A 198 -0.56 -1.59 -5.55
C GLY A 198 -0.67 -0.15 -5.02
N SER A 199 -1.18 0.08 -3.81
CA SER A 199 -1.34 1.41 -3.19
C SER A 199 -1.35 1.35 -1.66
N GLY A 200 -1.15 2.51 -1.03
CA GLY A 200 -1.01 2.65 0.42
C GLY A 200 0.28 2.03 0.95
N MET A 201 1.30 1.89 0.11
CA MET A 201 2.60 1.32 0.47
C MET A 201 3.64 2.42 0.65
N ALA A 202 4.49 2.28 1.65
CA ALA A 202 5.66 3.12 1.89
C ALA A 202 6.94 2.30 1.72
N VAL A 203 7.93 2.84 1.01
CA VAL A 203 9.21 2.19 0.75
C VAL A 203 10.33 3.21 0.98
N GLU A 204 11.39 2.79 1.66
CA GLU A 204 12.62 3.57 1.86
C GLU A 204 13.20 4.02 0.50
N THR A 205 13.60 5.28 0.40
CA THR A 205 14.05 5.92 -0.86
C THR A 205 15.54 5.73 -1.11
#